data_AF-A0A2V9C4T2-F1
#
_entry.id   AF-A0A2V9C4T2-F1
#
_cell.length_a   1.000
_cell.length_b   1.000
_cell.length_c   1.000
_cell.angle_alpha   90.00
_cell.angle_beta   90.00
_cell.angle_gamma   90.00
#
_symmetry.space_group_name_H-M   'P 1'
#
loop_
_entity.id
_entity.type
_entity.pdbx_description
1 polymer ?
#
loop_
_entity_poly.entity_id
_entity_poly.type
_entity_poly.pdbx_seq_one_letter_code
_entity_poly.pdbx_strand_id
1 'polypeptide(L)'
;MILKPRQAFAIPCPAARNPAGAHLACAVGVDPRYNMSHMLRRAAVFAITVALGLTAAAQAPEPKPPAPPAKEAQPHGAPNKDQQPPQKNPVSVEKKPPDSELELQRSILEAGNDRAALLRNLEDYLRRFPDSPRKAQVYRALVESSMQLRDTPRALGYAERLIALHPEDASMMLFAVDLLERAGDDNSLTRAVGYATRVLDRVEKASAEAKPARVSQGEWEAEQKKLAMSIYLIRGRLQLRRRNYEAAQADLETSYRMLPSPAAALHLGEIAELRKDHDKAIKHYAAAFVLPDQYGLPVNRWEVRRKLGNLWQLTHGKEPGLGERLLEAYDRLGAEPKPAEAAQRNKGVTEPYAFVLRRPDGGATVKLSESKGKILVLSFWATWCLPCRELEPLFEQVGRQFEEKTDVVFLAVNGDEDESRVKLYIEREKMRSTVVFADGLDALLGITAYPTVIVLDRNGKIVYRAQGFTPDNFVEGLTGAIQRALASAS
;
A
#
# COMPACT_ATOMS: atom_id res chain seq x y z
N MET A 1 -39.64 28.21 -39.56
CA MET A 1 -39.24 26.86 -40.02
C MET A 1 -38.78 26.08 -38.80
N ILE A 2 -39.56 25.09 -38.39
CA ILE A 2 -39.37 24.28 -37.19
C ILE A 2 -38.36 23.17 -37.53
N LEU A 3 -37.23 23.09 -36.82
CA LEU A 3 -36.31 21.96 -36.92
C LEU A 3 -36.30 21.19 -35.59
N LYS A 4 -36.73 19.92 -35.70
CA LYS A 4 -36.87 18.92 -34.63
C LYS A 4 -35.52 18.51 -34.02
N PRO A 5 -35.48 18.07 -32.74
CA PRO A 5 -34.30 17.46 -32.16
C PRO A 5 -34.09 16.02 -32.67
N ARG A 6 -32.85 15.67 -33.01
CA ARG A 6 -32.44 14.32 -33.42
C ARG A 6 -32.37 13.38 -32.21
N GLN A 7 -32.90 12.18 -32.42
CA GLN A 7 -33.07 11.07 -31.50
C GLN A 7 -31.72 10.52 -30.98
N ALA A 8 -31.67 10.21 -29.69
CA ALA A 8 -30.63 9.39 -29.09
C ALA A 8 -30.86 7.91 -29.45
N PHE A 9 -29.83 7.24 -29.97
CA PHE A 9 -29.82 5.79 -30.13
C PHE A 9 -29.65 5.14 -28.75
N ALA A 10 -30.67 4.39 -28.32
CA ALA A 10 -30.58 3.47 -27.19
C ALA A 10 -30.13 2.10 -27.71
N ILE A 11 -29.04 1.56 -27.16
CA ILE A 11 -28.61 0.18 -27.36
C ILE A 11 -29.27 -0.66 -26.25
N PRO A 12 -29.96 -1.77 -26.57
CA PRO A 12 -30.67 -2.56 -25.57
C PRO A 12 -29.72 -3.47 -24.79
N CYS A 13 -29.87 -3.49 -23.46
CA CYS A 13 -29.21 -4.45 -22.57
C CYS A 13 -30.08 -5.73 -22.49
N PRO A 14 -29.51 -6.94 -22.56
CA PRO A 14 -30.29 -8.17 -22.52
C PRO A 14 -30.89 -8.42 -21.12
N ALA A 15 -32.15 -8.83 -21.12
CA ALA A 15 -32.99 -9.04 -19.95
C ALA A 15 -32.46 -10.15 -19.01
N ALA A 16 -32.26 -9.81 -17.73
CA ALA A 16 -32.16 -10.79 -16.66
C ALA A 16 -33.55 -11.03 -16.04
N ARG A 17 -34.01 -12.28 -16.09
CA ARG A 17 -35.22 -12.77 -15.43
C ARG A 17 -34.97 -12.91 -13.92
N ASN A 18 -35.55 -12.04 -13.09
CA ASN A 18 -36.49 -12.39 -11.99
C ASN A 18 -36.82 -11.14 -11.13
N PRO A 19 -38.09 -10.91 -10.73
CA PRO A 19 -38.50 -9.72 -10.00
C PRO A 19 -38.67 -10.00 -8.49
N ALA A 20 -37.79 -9.43 -7.66
CA ALA A 20 -38.11 -9.09 -6.27
C ALA A 20 -36.99 -8.20 -5.70
N GLY A 21 -37.31 -6.93 -5.42
CA GLY A 21 -36.40 -6.01 -4.73
C GLY A 21 -36.02 -4.77 -5.53
N ALA A 22 -37.01 -4.00 -5.98
CA ALA A 22 -36.79 -2.65 -6.48
C ALA A 22 -37.52 -1.64 -5.58
N HIS A 23 -36.82 -1.11 -4.57
CA HIS A 23 -36.98 0.27 -4.14
C HIS A 23 -35.66 0.77 -3.54
N LEU A 24 -35.25 1.96 -4.01
CA LEU A 24 -34.10 2.79 -3.63
C LEU A 24 -32.73 2.43 -4.25
N ALA A 25 -32.50 2.93 -5.46
CA ALA A 25 -31.17 3.33 -5.90
C ALA A 25 -31.27 4.61 -6.75
N CYS A 26 -31.14 5.77 -6.09
CA CYS A 26 -30.71 7.04 -6.66
C CYS A 26 -30.41 8.01 -5.50
N ALA A 27 -29.20 7.95 -4.95
CA ALA A 27 -28.61 9.06 -4.21
C ALA A 27 -27.08 8.89 -4.16
N VAL A 28 -26.41 9.96 -4.56
CA VAL A 28 -24.97 10.24 -4.53
C VAL A 28 -24.36 9.93 -3.16
N GLY A 29 -23.16 9.32 -3.14
CA GLY A 29 -22.33 9.25 -1.95
C GLY A 29 -21.34 8.09 -1.97
N VAL A 30 -20.07 8.39 -2.24
CA VAL A 30 -18.94 7.47 -2.08
C VAL A 30 -18.90 7.01 -0.62
N ASP A 31 -19.04 5.70 -0.38
CA ASP A 31 -19.04 5.10 0.97
C ASP A 31 -17.60 5.10 1.55
N PRO A 32 -17.33 5.79 2.68
CA PRO A 32 -15.99 5.87 3.28
C PRO A 32 -15.56 4.59 4.02
N ARG A 33 -16.38 3.53 4.03
CA ARG A 33 -16.14 2.30 4.80
C ARG A 33 -14.97 1.43 4.32
N TYR A 34 -14.39 1.70 3.15
CA TYR A 34 -13.40 0.78 2.56
C TYR A 34 -11.96 0.99 3.05
N ASN A 35 -11.60 2.12 3.67
CA ASN A 35 -10.21 2.44 3.98
C ASN A 35 -9.80 2.20 5.46
N MET A 36 -10.74 2.22 6.42
CA MET A 36 -10.43 2.14 7.85
C MET A 36 -10.21 0.71 8.37
N SER A 37 -10.86 -0.28 7.74
CA SER A 37 -10.69 -1.72 8.04
C SER A 37 -9.28 -2.24 7.73
N HIS A 38 -8.64 -1.71 6.67
CA HIS A 38 -7.33 -2.18 6.23
C HIS A 38 -6.16 -1.60 7.05
N MET A 39 -6.25 -0.33 7.49
CA MET A 39 -5.25 0.28 8.37
C MET A 39 -5.27 -0.33 9.78
N LEU A 40 -6.45 -0.55 10.36
CA LEU A 40 -6.57 -1.18 11.68
C LEU A 40 -6.16 -2.66 11.66
N ARG A 41 -6.39 -3.40 10.57
CA ARG A 41 -5.93 -4.79 10.45
C ARG A 41 -4.41 -4.93 10.40
N ARG A 42 -3.68 -4.05 9.72
CA ARG A 42 -2.21 -4.14 9.63
C ARG A 42 -1.50 -3.68 10.90
N ALA A 43 -2.02 -2.66 11.58
CA ALA A 43 -1.50 -2.25 12.89
C ALA A 43 -1.85 -3.25 14.01
N ALA A 44 -3.05 -3.85 13.97
CA ALA A 44 -3.46 -4.85 14.96
C ALA A 44 -2.75 -6.20 14.80
N VAL A 45 -2.43 -6.64 13.58
CA VAL A 45 -1.73 -7.93 13.37
C VAL A 45 -0.29 -7.90 13.91
N PHE A 46 0.38 -6.75 13.95
CA PHE A 46 1.72 -6.64 14.53
C PHE A 46 1.69 -6.38 16.06
N ALA A 47 0.63 -5.74 16.58
CA ALA A 47 0.48 -5.45 18.01
C ALA A 47 -0.09 -6.62 18.83
N ILE A 48 -0.82 -7.55 18.22
CA ILE A 48 -1.42 -8.70 18.92
C ILE A 48 -0.38 -9.80 19.26
N THR A 49 0.78 -9.84 18.60
CA THR A 49 1.83 -10.82 18.91
C THR A 49 2.76 -10.38 20.05
N VAL A 50 2.68 -9.13 20.52
CA VAL A 50 3.58 -8.60 21.57
C VAL A 50 2.84 -8.24 22.87
N ALA A 51 1.51 -8.11 22.86
CA ALA A 51 0.72 -7.73 24.04
C ALA A 51 0.07 -8.91 24.81
N LEU A 52 0.10 -10.13 24.29
CA LEU A 52 -0.26 -11.35 25.01
C LEU A 52 0.97 -12.26 25.03
N GLY A 53 1.68 -12.29 26.16
CA GLY A 53 2.84 -13.16 26.40
C GLY A 53 2.48 -14.66 26.35
N LEU A 54 2.21 -15.18 25.16
CA LEU A 54 2.08 -16.59 24.85
C LEU A 54 3.19 -16.99 23.90
N THR A 55 4.43 -17.02 24.41
CA THR A 55 5.43 -17.93 23.85
C THR A 55 5.11 -19.32 24.39
N ALA A 56 4.40 -20.13 23.60
CA ALA A 56 4.40 -21.58 23.79
C ALA A 56 5.79 -22.11 23.36
N ALA A 57 6.77 -21.99 24.26
CA ALA A 57 7.95 -22.84 24.19
C ALA A 57 7.51 -24.22 24.69
N ALA A 58 7.39 -25.18 23.78
CA ALA A 58 7.21 -26.58 24.13
C ALA A 58 8.50 -27.08 24.82
N GLN A 59 8.49 -27.09 26.15
CA GLN A 59 9.40 -27.90 26.96
C GLN A 59 8.63 -29.16 27.39
N ALA A 60 9.21 -30.32 27.07
CA ALA A 60 8.70 -31.62 27.46
C ALA A 60 8.61 -31.73 29.00
N PRO A 61 7.59 -32.41 29.56
CA PRO A 61 7.41 -32.48 31.00
C PRO A 61 8.43 -33.44 31.63
N GLU A 62 9.20 -32.94 32.60
CA GLU A 62 9.95 -33.80 33.52
C GLU A 62 8.99 -34.57 34.45
N PRO A 63 9.32 -35.83 34.80
CA PRO A 63 8.45 -36.67 35.61
C PRO A 63 8.46 -36.26 37.09
N LYS A 64 7.25 -36.26 37.69
CA LYS A 64 6.98 -35.92 39.08
C LYS A 64 7.55 -36.98 40.05
N PRO A 65 8.30 -36.62 41.12
CA PRO A 65 8.71 -37.57 42.15
C PRO A 65 7.53 -37.95 43.08
N PRO A 66 7.53 -39.18 43.65
CA PRO A 66 6.39 -39.75 44.35
C PRO A 66 6.17 -39.17 45.77
N ALA A 67 4.91 -39.15 46.21
CA ALA A 67 4.48 -38.65 47.50
C ALA A 67 4.85 -39.59 48.67
N PRO A 68 5.19 -39.06 49.86
CA PRO A 68 5.40 -39.88 51.06
C PRO A 68 4.05 -40.22 51.76
N PRO A 69 3.98 -41.37 52.47
CA PRO A 69 2.72 -41.95 52.93
C PRO A 69 2.22 -41.39 54.28
N ALA A 70 0.91 -41.51 54.46
CA ALA A 70 0.15 -41.13 55.64
C ALA A 70 0.51 -41.94 56.90
N LYS A 71 0.37 -41.31 58.07
CA LYS A 71 0.24 -41.98 59.36
C LYS A 71 -0.89 -41.36 60.18
N GLU A 72 -1.91 -42.17 60.43
CA GLU A 72 -2.88 -42.03 61.51
C GLU A 72 -2.31 -42.67 62.80
N ALA A 73 -2.58 -42.06 63.96
CA ALA A 73 -3.29 -42.66 65.10
C ALA A 73 -3.06 -41.83 66.39
N GLN A 74 -4.18 -41.51 67.05
CA GLN A 74 -4.37 -40.99 68.42
C GLN A 74 -3.95 -42.06 69.49
N PRO A 75 -4.09 -41.92 70.85
CA PRO A 75 -5.02 -41.02 71.57
C PRO A 75 -4.72 -40.56 73.03
N HIS A 76 -5.67 -39.74 73.51
CA HIS A 76 -6.19 -39.53 74.89
C HIS A 76 -5.36 -38.82 75.99
N GLY A 77 -6.03 -37.84 76.62
CA GLY A 77 -5.75 -37.38 77.99
C GLY A 77 -6.34 -35.99 78.30
N ALA A 78 -7.46 -35.95 79.03
CA ALA A 78 -8.00 -34.77 79.73
C ALA A 78 -8.13 -35.12 81.22
N PRO A 79 -8.54 -34.23 82.17
CA PRO A 79 -8.55 -32.76 82.23
C PRO A 79 -7.93 -32.22 83.56
N ASN A 80 -7.69 -30.90 83.71
CA ASN A 80 -8.24 -30.16 84.88
C ASN A 80 -8.19 -28.62 84.73
N LYS A 81 -9.14 -28.03 85.44
CA LYS A 81 -9.59 -26.64 85.57
C LYS A 81 -8.58 -25.70 86.21
N ASP A 82 -8.53 -24.45 85.74
CA ASP A 82 -8.98 -23.25 86.46
C ASP A 82 -8.36 -22.00 85.82
N GLN A 83 -9.22 -21.15 85.22
CA GLN A 83 -9.16 -19.68 85.25
C GLN A 83 -10.16 -19.07 84.25
N GLN A 84 -11.06 -18.23 84.76
CA GLN A 84 -12.11 -17.50 84.03
C GLN A 84 -11.53 -16.17 83.46
N PRO A 85 -12.14 -15.57 82.41
CA PRO A 85 -11.42 -14.85 81.35
C PRO A 85 -11.36 -13.33 81.56
N PRO A 86 -10.45 -12.60 80.88
CA PRO A 86 -10.64 -11.20 80.61
C PRO A 86 -11.38 -10.98 79.28
N GLN A 87 -12.14 -9.90 79.26
CA GLN A 87 -13.12 -9.48 78.26
C GLN A 87 -12.54 -9.38 76.84
N LYS A 88 -13.30 -9.86 75.85
CA LYS A 88 -13.07 -9.57 74.42
C LYS A 88 -13.42 -8.10 74.15
N ASN A 89 -12.42 -7.29 73.88
CA ASN A 89 -12.60 -6.08 73.07
C ASN A 89 -12.86 -6.51 71.61
N PRO A 90 -13.80 -5.88 70.88
CA PRO A 90 -13.99 -6.20 69.48
C PRO A 90 -12.73 -5.75 68.71
N VAL A 91 -12.05 -6.70 68.07
CA VAL A 91 -11.09 -6.37 67.02
C VAL A 91 -11.88 -5.71 65.90
N SER A 92 -11.72 -4.40 65.77
CA SER A 92 -12.16 -3.65 64.61
C SER A 92 -11.50 -4.27 63.38
N VAL A 93 -12.31 -4.97 62.58
CA VAL A 93 -11.91 -5.48 61.26
C VAL A 93 -11.69 -4.27 60.37
N GLU A 94 -10.44 -3.83 60.28
CA GLU A 94 -10.00 -2.87 59.30
C GLU A 94 -10.23 -3.50 57.92
N LYS A 95 -11.29 -3.08 57.22
CA LYS A 95 -11.61 -3.57 55.88
C LYS A 95 -10.43 -3.26 54.96
N LYS A 96 -9.69 -4.29 54.55
CA LYS A 96 -8.72 -4.22 53.47
C LYS A 96 -9.39 -3.54 52.26
N PRO A 97 -8.79 -2.52 51.64
CA PRO A 97 -9.41 -1.83 50.50
C PRO A 97 -9.79 -2.87 49.43
N PRO A 98 -10.95 -2.68 48.77
CA PRO A 98 -11.44 -3.64 47.78
C PRO A 98 -10.39 -3.85 46.70
N ASP A 99 -10.19 -5.10 46.32
CA ASP A 99 -9.25 -5.47 45.27
C ASP A 99 -9.71 -4.88 43.94
N SER A 100 -8.98 -3.87 43.48
CA SER A 100 -9.30 -3.13 42.26
C SER A 100 -9.31 -4.01 41.01
N GLU A 101 -8.65 -5.18 41.01
CA GLU A 101 -8.67 -6.09 39.87
C GLU A 101 -9.99 -6.89 39.85
N LEU A 102 -10.42 -7.39 41.01
CA LEU A 102 -11.71 -8.09 41.16
C LEU A 102 -12.88 -7.17 40.83
N GLU A 103 -12.84 -5.90 41.26
CA GLU A 103 -13.88 -4.92 40.95
C GLU A 103 -13.92 -4.54 39.47
N LEU A 104 -12.78 -4.53 38.77
CA LEU A 104 -12.74 -4.32 37.32
C LEU A 104 -13.39 -5.51 36.59
N GLN A 105 -13.02 -6.74 36.95
CA GLN A 105 -13.61 -7.95 36.36
C GLN A 105 -15.13 -7.98 36.56
N ARG A 106 -15.59 -7.66 37.77
CA ARG A 106 -17.01 -7.55 38.08
C ARG A 106 -17.71 -6.50 37.22
N SER A 107 -17.12 -5.31 37.11
CA SER A 107 -17.65 -4.20 36.29
C SER A 107 -17.83 -4.60 34.82
N ILE A 108 -16.90 -5.39 34.28
CA ILE A 108 -16.98 -5.91 32.90
C ILE A 108 -18.06 -6.99 32.77
N LEU A 109 -18.10 -7.96 33.70
CA LEU A 109 -19.06 -9.07 33.66
C LEU A 109 -20.51 -8.59 33.82
N GLU A 110 -20.77 -7.63 34.70
CA GLU A 110 -22.11 -7.07 34.93
C GLU A 110 -22.68 -6.36 33.70
N ALA A 111 -21.83 -5.87 32.79
CA ALA A 111 -22.27 -5.25 31.55
C ALA A 111 -22.71 -6.27 30.48
N GLY A 112 -22.18 -7.50 30.52
CA GLY A 112 -22.40 -8.52 29.49
C GLY A 112 -22.08 -7.99 28.08
N ASN A 113 -23.06 -8.06 27.18
CA ASN A 113 -22.94 -7.57 25.79
C ASN A 113 -23.44 -6.13 25.60
N ASP A 114 -23.93 -5.45 26.65
CA ASP A 114 -24.39 -4.06 26.56
C ASP A 114 -23.20 -3.10 26.66
N ARG A 115 -22.88 -2.46 25.53
CA ARG A 115 -21.76 -1.50 25.42
C ARG A 115 -21.99 -0.21 26.21
N ALA A 116 -23.24 0.23 26.36
CA ALA A 116 -23.56 1.40 27.15
C ALA A 116 -23.45 1.09 28.64
N ALA A 117 -23.84 -0.11 29.07
CA ALA A 117 -23.60 -0.59 30.43
C ALA A 117 -22.10 -0.72 30.72
N LEU A 118 -21.33 -1.33 29.81
CA LEU A 118 -19.87 -1.47 29.95
C LEU A 118 -19.21 -0.11 30.14
N LEU A 119 -19.58 0.86 29.31
CA LEU A 119 -19.06 2.22 29.41
C LEU A 119 -19.35 2.83 30.80
N ARG A 120 -20.60 2.79 31.28
CA ARG A 120 -20.95 3.31 32.61
C ARG A 120 -20.20 2.61 33.74
N ASN A 121 -20.08 1.29 33.66
CA ASN A 121 -19.41 0.47 34.68
C ASN A 121 -17.91 0.79 34.74
N LEU A 122 -17.25 0.96 33.59
CA LEU A 122 -15.83 1.35 33.52
C LEU A 122 -15.58 2.79 34.00
N GLU A 123 -16.50 3.72 33.74
CA GLU A 123 -16.42 5.09 34.27
C GLU A 123 -16.61 5.13 35.79
N ASP A 124 -17.51 4.32 36.32
CA ASP A 124 -17.71 4.17 37.76
C ASP A 124 -16.50 3.51 38.44
N TYR A 125 -15.94 2.48 37.80
CA TYR A 125 -14.69 1.86 38.23
C TYR A 125 -13.56 2.89 38.36
N LEU A 126 -13.33 3.74 37.36
CA LEU A 126 -12.28 4.78 37.42
C LEU A 126 -12.54 5.86 38.47
N ARG A 127 -13.81 6.13 38.82
CA ARG A 127 -14.16 7.04 39.91
C ARG A 127 -13.82 6.43 41.27
N ARG A 128 -14.05 5.13 41.45
CA ARG A 128 -13.71 4.39 42.69
C ARG A 128 -12.22 4.08 42.82
N PHE A 129 -11.54 3.85 41.71
CA PHE A 129 -10.13 3.42 41.65
C PHE A 129 -9.32 4.31 40.69
N PRO A 130 -9.14 5.62 41.01
CA PRO A 130 -8.48 6.58 40.12
C PRO A 130 -6.99 6.26 39.87
N ASP A 131 -6.34 5.56 40.80
CA ASP A 131 -4.92 5.18 40.75
C ASP A 131 -4.72 3.69 40.36
N SER A 132 -5.75 3.05 39.81
CA SER A 132 -5.67 1.65 39.38
C SER A 132 -4.52 1.43 38.39
N PRO A 133 -3.71 0.35 38.55
CA PRO A 133 -2.69 -0.01 37.57
C PRO A 133 -3.29 -0.39 36.21
N ARG A 134 -4.61 -0.62 36.14
CA ARG A 134 -5.36 -0.95 34.91
C ARG A 134 -5.92 0.28 34.17
N LYS A 135 -5.66 1.49 34.67
CA LYS A 135 -6.26 2.73 34.16
C LYS A 135 -6.09 2.93 32.65
N ALA A 136 -4.92 2.63 32.10
CA ALA A 136 -4.65 2.75 30.67
C ALA A 136 -5.49 1.77 29.83
N GLN A 137 -5.62 0.52 30.27
CA GLN A 137 -6.46 -0.49 29.62
C GLN A 137 -7.94 -0.09 29.68
N VAL A 138 -8.39 0.46 30.82
CA VAL A 138 -9.76 0.94 30.98
C VAL A 138 -10.05 2.13 30.07
N TYR A 139 -9.14 3.11 29.95
CA TYR A 139 -9.31 4.20 28.99
C TYR A 139 -9.36 3.70 27.55
N ARG A 140 -8.53 2.73 27.16
CA ARG A 140 -8.60 2.13 25.82
C ARG A 140 -9.97 1.49 25.56
N ALA A 141 -10.49 0.71 26.51
CA ALA A 141 -11.82 0.12 26.42
C ALA A 141 -12.95 1.17 26.35
N LEU A 142 -12.80 2.29 27.06
CA LEU A 142 -13.72 3.42 27.00
C LEU A 142 -13.68 4.14 25.65
N VAL A 143 -12.51 4.32 25.03
CA VAL A 143 -12.38 4.85 23.66
C VAL A 143 -13.12 3.93 22.68
N GLU A 144 -12.83 2.62 22.71
CA GLU A 144 -13.44 1.64 21.81
C GLU A 144 -14.96 1.58 21.96
N SER A 145 -15.45 1.51 23.21
CA SER A 145 -16.89 1.46 23.49
C SER A 145 -17.60 2.74 23.06
N SER A 146 -16.97 3.91 23.27
CA SER A 146 -17.51 5.20 22.81
C SER A 146 -17.59 5.27 21.29
N MET A 147 -16.57 4.77 20.58
CA MET A 147 -16.58 4.72 19.11
C MET A 147 -17.66 3.80 18.55
N GLN A 148 -17.89 2.65 19.18
CA GLN A 148 -18.98 1.73 18.80
C GLN A 148 -20.37 2.36 19.00
N LEU A 149 -20.52 3.18 20.04
CA LEU A 149 -21.72 3.95 20.33
C LEU A 149 -21.82 5.26 19.51
N ARG A 150 -20.85 5.53 18.63
CA ARG A 150 -20.75 6.75 17.82
C ARG A 150 -20.67 8.05 18.65
N ASP A 151 -20.17 7.95 19.88
CA ASP A 151 -19.93 9.09 20.78
C ASP A 151 -18.48 9.58 20.61
N THR A 152 -18.25 10.33 19.52
CA THR A 152 -16.93 10.87 19.18
C THR A 152 -16.36 11.82 20.25
N PRO A 153 -17.13 12.76 20.84
CA PRO A 153 -16.59 13.63 21.89
C PRO A 153 -16.11 12.86 23.11
N ARG A 154 -16.86 11.83 23.56
CA ARG A 154 -16.43 10.99 24.68
C ARG A 154 -15.20 10.16 24.32
N ALA A 155 -15.17 9.57 23.12
CA ALA A 155 -14.01 8.82 22.63
C ALA A 155 -12.74 9.68 22.61
N LEU A 156 -12.83 10.91 22.08
CA LEU A 156 -11.72 11.86 22.07
C LEU A 156 -11.26 12.20 23.48
N GLY A 157 -12.18 12.49 24.41
CA GLY A 157 -11.83 12.81 25.80
C GLY A 157 -11.06 11.68 26.49
N TYR A 158 -11.40 10.42 26.23
CA TYR A 158 -10.63 9.28 26.76
C TYR A 158 -9.32 9.04 26.02
N ALA A 159 -9.27 9.28 24.71
CA ALA A 159 -8.04 9.20 23.93
C ALA A 159 -6.99 10.22 24.43
N GLU A 160 -7.40 11.47 24.70
CA GLU A 160 -6.51 12.50 25.23
C GLU A 160 -6.00 12.17 26.64
N ARG A 161 -6.85 11.57 27.50
CA ARG A 161 -6.42 11.06 28.81
C ARG A 161 -5.42 9.91 28.69
N LEU A 162 -5.62 9.02 27.72
CA LEU A 162 -4.68 7.93 27.46
C LEU A 162 -3.34 8.46 26.92
N ILE A 163 -3.35 9.48 26.06
CA ILE A 163 -2.13 10.17 25.59
C ILE A 163 -1.42 10.89 26.74
N ALA A 164 -2.16 11.42 27.72
CA ALA A 164 -1.57 12.02 28.91
C ALA A 164 -0.86 10.98 29.80
N LEU A 165 -1.36 9.74 29.87
CA LEU A 165 -0.70 8.64 30.57
C LEU A 165 0.48 8.05 29.79
N HIS A 166 0.37 8.01 28.46
CA HIS A 166 1.36 7.45 27.55
C HIS A 166 1.74 8.48 26.47
N PRO A 167 2.56 9.49 26.81
CA PRO A 167 2.99 10.52 25.86
C PRO A 167 3.78 9.99 24.66
N GLU A 168 4.17 8.71 24.68
CA GLU A 168 4.87 7.97 23.64
C GLU A 168 3.95 7.29 22.60
N ASP A 169 2.64 7.16 22.88
CA ASP A 169 1.68 6.46 22.03
C ASP A 169 1.30 7.31 20.79
N ALA A 170 2.16 7.26 19.77
CA ALA A 170 1.96 7.96 18.51
C ALA A 170 0.68 7.51 17.77
N SER A 171 0.31 6.23 17.90
CA SER A 171 -0.91 5.69 17.28
C SER A 171 -2.16 6.34 17.86
N MET A 172 -2.23 6.49 19.19
CA MET A 172 -3.33 7.17 19.85
C MET A 172 -3.37 8.66 19.51
N MET A 173 -2.22 9.32 19.37
CA MET A 173 -2.15 10.71 18.90
C MET A 173 -2.71 10.86 17.48
N LEU A 174 -2.33 10.00 16.55
CA LEU A 174 -2.86 10.04 15.18
C LEU A 174 -4.35 9.71 15.13
N PHE A 175 -4.84 8.83 16.00
CA PHE A 175 -6.26 8.61 16.18
C PHE A 175 -6.99 9.86 16.67
N ALA A 176 -6.44 10.56 17.68
CA ALA A 176 -6.98 11.83 18.15
C ALA A 176 -6.97 12.91 17.05
N VAL A 177 -5.91 12.97 16.22
CA VAL A 177 -5.83 13.86 15.05
C VAL A 177 -7.01 13.64 14.10
N ASP A 178 -7.33 12.40 13.74
CA ASP A 178 -8.48 12.09 12.86
C ASP A 178 -9.81 12.56 13.47
N LEU A 179 -10.04 12.30 14.77
CA LEU A 179 -11.28 12.74 15.44
C LEU A 179 -11.39 14.27 15.49
N LEU A 180 -10.30 14.96 15.83
CA LEU A 180 -10.23 16.41 15.91
C LEU A 180 -10.39 17.07 14.53
N GLU A 181 -9.80 16.48 13.49
CA GLU A 181 -9.94 16.95 12.12
C GLU A 181 -11.39 16.85 11.64
N ARG A 182 -12.11 15.78 11.99
CA ARG A 182 -13.53 15.63 11.66
C ARG A 182 -14.41 16.66 12.35
N ALA A 183 -14.10 17.01 13.61
CA ALA A 183 -14.81 18.08 14.32
C ALA A 183 -14.64 19.44 13.61
N GLY A 184 -13.42 19.74 13.16
CA GLY A 184 -13.15 20.81 12.20
C GLY A 184 -13.24 22.25 12.72
N ASP A 185 -13.57 22.45 14.00
CA ASP A 185 -13.49 23.75 14.66
C ASP A 185 -12.02 24.15 14.93
N ASP A 186 -11.77 25.45 15.07
CA ASP A 186 -10.41 26.00 15.20
C ASP A 186 -9.64 25.44 16.40
N ASN A 187 -10.32 25.20 17.53
CA ASN A 187 -9.70 24.64 18.72
C ASN A 187 -9.31 23.16 18.49
N SER A 188 -10.19 22.37 17.89
CA SER A 188 -9.89 20.99 17.53
C SER A 188 -8.74 20.89 16.52
N LEU A 189 -8.75 21.73 15.48
CA LEU A 189 -7.65 21.77 14.50
C LEU A 189 -6.33 22.20 15.13
N THR A 190 -6.34 23.14 16.07
CA THR A 190 -5.14 23.57 16.80
C THR A 190 -4.54 22.43 17.62
N ARG A 191 -5.38 21.67 18.34
CA ARG A 191 -4.95 20.46 19.06
C ARG A 191 -4.43 19.37 18.12
N ALA A 192 -5.09 19.17 16.97
CA ALA A 192 -4.67 18.20 15.96
C ALA A 192 -3.27 18.51 15.43
N VAL A 193 -2.98 19.77 15.11
CA VAL A 193 -1.64 20.22 14.70
C VAL A 193 -0.61 19.95 15.81
N GLY A 194 -0.97 20.17 17.07
CA GLY A 194 -0.11 19.87 18.22
C GLY A 194 0.25 18.38 18.31
N TYR A 195 -0.74 17.49 18.20
CA TYR A 195 -0.50 16.04 18.19
C TYR A 195 0.31 15.58 16.97
N ALA A 196 0.00 16.07 15.76
CA ALA A 196 0.78 15.76 14.56
C ALA A 196 2.24 16.21 14.69
N THR A 197 2.50 17.38 15.30
CA THR A 197 3.86 17.87 15.57
C THR A 197 4.60 16.97 16.54
N ARG A 198 3.98 16.56 17.65
CA ARG A 198 4.59 15.62 18.60
C ARG A 198 4.94 14.28 17.96
N VAL A 199 4.10 13.78 17.06
CA VAL A 199 4.38 12.56 16.30
C VAL A 199 5.56 12.79 15.35
N LEU A 200 5.59 13.90 14.62
CA LEU A 200 6.68 14.23 13.72
C LEU A 200 8.03 14.29 14.45
N ASP A 201 8.11 15.01 15.57
CA ASP A 201 9.32 15.14 16.37
C ASP A 201 9.87 13.77 16.81
N ARG A 202 8.97 12.81 17.08
CA ARG A 202 9.36 11.44 17.44
C ARG A 202 9.91 10.67 16.25
N VAL A 203 9.28 10.80 15.08
CA VAL A 203 9.73 10.14 13.85
C VAL A 203 11.11 10.66 13.45
N GLU A 204 11.31 11.98 13.49
CA GLU A 204 12.60 12.59 13.18
C GLU A 204 13.69 12.17 14.17
N LYS A 205 13.39 12.15 15.48
CA LYS A 205 14.33 11.63 16.50
C LYS A 205 14.66 10.16 16.29
N ALA A 206 13.65 9.31 16.09
CA ALA A 206 13.85 7.88 15.87
C ALA A 206 14.65 7.61 14.59
N SER A 207 14.48 8.42 13.55
CA SER A 207 15.27 8.32 12.32
C SER A 207 16.76 8.63 12.52
N ALA A 208 17.10 9.39 13.57
CA ALA A 208 18.47 9.70 13.96
C ALA A 208 19.11 8.61 14.87
N GLU A 209 18.30 7.69 15.39
CA GLU A 209 18.74 6.60 16.26
C GLU A 209 19.13 5.33 15.46
N ALA A 210 19.83 4.39 16.13
CA ALA A 210 20.32 3.18 15.49
C ALA A 210 19.17 2.26 15.02
N LYS A 211 19.27 1.78 13.77
CA LYS A 211 18.28 0.87 13.18
C LYS A 211 18.12 -0.44 13.99
N PRO A 212 16.94 -1.09 13.96
CA PRO A 212 16.78 -2.43 14.48
C PRO A 212 17.73 -3.44 13.81
N ALA A 213 18.23 -4.42 14.58
CA ALA A 213 19.22 -5.39 14.09
C ALA A 213 18.76 -6.20 12.86
N ARG A 214 17.45 -6.43 12.71
CA ARG A 214 16.84 -7.25 11.66
C ARG A 214 16.44 -6.49 10.39
N VAL A 215 16.62 -5.17 10.33
CA VAL A 215 16.23 -4.34 9.19
C VAL A 215 17.49 -3.81 8.52
N SER A 216 17.54 -3.77 7.18
CA SER A 216 18.68 -3.14 6.50
C SER A 216 18.66 -1.62 6.70
N GLN A 217 19.81 -0.96 6.54
CA GLN A 217 19.87 0.51 6.68
C GLN A 217 18.96 1.20 5.64
N GLY A 218 18.98 0.74 4.39
CA GLY A 218 18.15 1.32 3.33
C GLY A 218 16.65 1.12 3.56
N GLU A 219 16.22 -0.05 4.04
CA GLU A 219 14.80 -0.27 4.40
C GLU A 219 14.37 0.60 5.57
N TRP A 220 15.22 0.74 6.61
CA TRP A 220 14.94 1.59 7.75
C TRP A 220 14.78 3.06 7.34
N GLU A 221 15.72 3.61 6.57
CA GLU A 221 15.66 4.97 6.06
C GLU A 221 14.43 5.19 5.18
N ALA A 222 14.11 4.23 4.30
CA ALA A 222 12.93 4.30 3.44
C ALA A 222 11.62 4.34 4.27
N GLU A 223 11.49 3.53 5.31
CA GLU A 223 10.31 3.52 6.18
C GLU A 223 10.20 4.81 7.01
N GLN A 224 11.30 5.29 7.59
CA GLN A 224 11.31 6.57 8.32
C GLN A 224 10.95 7.74 7.41
N LYS A 225 11.48 7.76 6.19
CA LYS A 225 11.16 8.78 5.18
C LYS A 225 9.69 8.75 4.79
N LYS A 226 9.10 7.58 4.58
CA LYS A 226 7.66 7.42 4.29
C LYS A 226 6.79 7.92 5.44
N LEU A 227 7.15 7.57 6.67
CA LEU A 227 6.42 7.98 7.86
C LEU A 227 6.48 9.50 8.03
N ALA A 228 7.67 10.09 8.02
CA ALA A 228 7.85 11.54 8.13
C ALA A 228 7.08 12.31 7.04
N MET A 229 7.20 11.87 5.78
CA MET A 229 6.47 12.46 4.66
C MET A 229 4.95 12.47 4.90
N SER A 230 4.40 11.37 5.44
CA SER A 230 2.96 11.25 5.72
C SER A 230 2.51 12.19 6.83
N ILE A 231 3.34 12.37 7.88
CA ILE A 231 3.02 13.28 8.98
C ILE A 231 3.11 14.74 8.53
N TYR A 232 4.11 15.10 7.72
CA TYR A 232 4.19 16.42 7.09
C TYR A 232 2.93 16.72 6.25
N LEU A 233 2.46 15.76 5.45
CA LEU A 233 1.23 15.92 4.67
C LEU A 233 0.01 16.15 5.59
N ILE A 234 -0.14 15.38 6.67
CA ILE A 234 -1.23 15.54 7.63
C ILE A 234 -1.18 16.94 8.27
N ARG A 235 -0.03 17.34 8.81
CA ARG A 235 0.12 18.64 9.47
C ARG A 235 -0.11 19.81 8.50
N GLY A 236 0.41 19.70 7.28
CA GLY A 236 0.18 20.69 6.23
C GLY A 236 -1.29 20.85 5.85
N ARG A 237 -2.04 19.73 5.72
CA ARG A 237 -3.48 19.76 5.47
C ARG A 237 -4.27 20.39 6.63
N LEU A 238 -3.91 20.07 7.88
CA LEU A 238 -4.52 20.68 9.06
C LEU A 238 -4.27 22.19 9.09
N GLN A 239 -3.05 22.64 8.80
CA GLN A 239 -2.73 24.07 8.70
C GLN A 239 -3.50 24.76 7.58
N LEU A 240 -3.70 24.09 6.44
CA LEU A 240 -4.51 24.60 5.33
C LEU A 240 -5.97 24.82 5.76
N ARG A 241 -6.56 23.85 6.50
CA ARG A 241 -7.92 23.99 7.07
C ARG A 241 -8.02 25.13 8.09
N ARG A 242 -6.94 25.38 8.83
CA ARG A 242 -6.80 26.56 9.73
C ARG A 242 -6.48 27.86 8.99
N ARG A 243 -6.41 27.85 7.66
CA ARG A 243 -6.03 29.00 6.81
C ARG A 243 -4.63 29.54 7.11
N ASN A 244 -3.77 28.75 7.75
CA ASN A 244 -2.35 29.09 7.95
C ASN A 244 -1.57 28.65 6.70
N TYR A 245 -1.73 29.40 5.61
CA TYR A 245 -1.22 29.02 4.29
C TYR A 245 0.30 28.95 4.21
N GLU A 246 1.03 29.70 5.02
CA GLU A 246 2.50 29.68 5.06
C GLU A 246 3.00 28.37 5.67
N ALA A 247 2.53 28.03 6.88
CA ALA A 247 2.88 26.78 7.53
C ALA A 247 2.39 25.56 6.72
N ALA A 248 1.19 25.64 6.15
CA ALA A 248 0.65 24.60 5.28
C ALA A 248 1.58 24.35 4.08
N GLN A 249 2.00 25.41 3.38
CA GLN A 249 2.88 25.28 2.23
C GLN A 249 4.23 24.67 2.62
N ALA A 250 4.86 25.13 3.71
CA ALA A 250 6.14 24.61 4.16
C ALA A 250 6.11 23.09 4.44
N ASP A 251 5.07 22.63 5.13
CA ASP A 251 4.86 21.21 5.42
C ASP A 251 4.60 20.38 4.15
N LEU A 252 3.73 20.88 3.27
CA LEU A 252 3.37 20.18 2.03
C LEU A 252 4.53 20.12 1.03
N GLU A 253 5.33 21.17 0.92
CA GLU A 253 6.56 21.17 0.10
C GLU A 253 7.59 20.19 0.65
N THR A 254 7.73 20.11 1.98
CA THR A 254 8.64 19.16 2.62
C THR A 254 8.18 17.73 2.35
N SER A 255 6.89 17.44 2.54
CA SER A 255 6.29 16.14 2.19
C SER A 255 6.55 15.77 0.73
N TYR A 256 6.23 16.67 -0.20
CA TYR A 256 6.39 16.44 -1.64
C TYR A 256 7.85 16.24 -2.06
N ARG A 257 8.80 16.97 -1.45
CA ARG A 257 10.24 16.83 -1.73
C ARG A 257 10.80 15.50 -1.22
N MET A 258 10.29 15.00 -0.09
CA MET A 258 10.69 13.70 0.42
C MET A 258 10.23 12.60 -0.53
N LEU A 259 8.92 12.49 -0.74
CA LEU A 259 8.31 11.52 -1.66
C LEU A 259 7.12 12.21 -2.35
N PRO A 260 7.22 12.51 -3.66
CA PRO A 260 6.12 13.10 -4.41
C PRO A 260 4.85 12.27 -4.27
N SER A 261 3.74 12.91 -3.89
CA SER A 261 2.45 12.25 -3.75
C SER A 261 1.35 13.11 -4.39
N PRO A 262 0.29 12.47 -4.93
CA PRO A 262 -0.80 13.22 -5.55
C PRO A 262 -1.52 14.11 -4.53
N ALA A 263 -1.62 13.68 -3.26
CA ALA A 263 -2.25 14.46 -2.19
C ALA A 263 -1.46 15.74 -1.83
N ALA A 264 -0.13 15.65 -1.70
CA ALA A 264 0.69 16.83 -1.45
C ALA A 264 0.64 17.80 -2.64
N ALA A 265 0.74 17.27 -3.87
CA ALA A 265 0.63 18.06 -5.09
C ALA A 265 -0.72 18.79 -5.18
N LEU A 266 -1.83 18.12 -4.87
CA LEU A 266 -3.16 18.73 -4.89
C LEU A 266 -3.22 19.96 -3.97
N HIS A 267 -2.82 19.81 -2.71
CA HIS A 267 -2.89 20.91 -1.75
C HIS A 267 -1.90 22.05 -2.05
N LEU A 268 -0.71 21.75 -2.60
CA LEU A 268 0.19 22.78 -3.11
C LEU A 268 -0.43 23.56 -4.28
N GLY A 269 -1.16 22.88 -5.16
CA GLY A 269 -1.92 23.51 -6.22
C GLY A 269 -3.03 24.44 -5.70
N GLU A 270 -3.76 24.00 -4.69
CA GLU A 270 -4.82 24.80 -4.04
C GLU A 270 -4.25 26.06 -3.37
N ILE A 271 -3.11 25.94 -2.67
CA ILE A 271 -2.43 27.09 -2.06
C ILE A 271 -1.93 28.06 -3.14
N ALA A 272 -1.33 27.55 -4.22
CA ALA A 272 -0.86 28.38 -5.32
C ALA A 272 -2.02 29.11 -6.01
N GLU A 273 -3.15 28.44 -6.21
CA GLU A 273 -4.36 29.03 -6.80
C GLU A 273 -4.94 30.14 -5.91
N LEU A 274 -5.01 29.92 -4.59
CA LEU A 274 -5.43 30.94 -3.62
C LEU A 274 -4.53 32.18 -3.64
N ARG A 275 -3.23 31.98 -3.91
CA ARG A 275 -2.24 33.06 -4.06
C ARG A 275 -2.23 33.67 -5.47
N LYS A 276 -3.10 33.22 -6.37
CA LYS A 276 -3.18 33.64 -7.78
C LYS A 276 -1.91 33.34 -8.58
N ASP A 277 -1.08 32.41 -8.11
CA ASP A 277 0.06 31.87 -8.85
C ASP A 277 -0.43 30.71 -9.72
N HIS A 278 -1.11 31.08 -10.82
CA HIS A 278 -1.81 30.11 -11.67
C HIS A 278 -0.85 29.13 -12.35
N ASP A 279 0.36 29.55 -12.71
CA ASP A 279 1.36 28.68 -13.33
C ASP A 279 1.82 27.58 -12.37
N LYS A 280 2.09 27.92 -11.11
CA LYS A 280 2.40 26.90 -10.08
C LYS A 280 1.19 26.02 -9.80
N ALA A 281 0.00 26.58 -9.71
CA ALA A 281 -1.22 25.81 -9.48
C ALA A 281 -1.45 24.77 -10.59
N ILE A 282 -1.35 25.18 -11.87
CA ILE A 282 -1.42 24.27 -13.02
C ILE A 282 -0.35 23.19 -12.94
N LYS A 283 0.90 23.55 -12.62
CA LYS A 283 2.01 22.58 -12.46
C LYS A 283 1.70 21.53 -11.39
N HIS A 284 1.19 21.96 -10.24
CA HIS A 284 0.90 21.09 -9.11
C HIS A 284 -0.36 20.24 -9.33
N TYR A 285 -1.42 20.77 -9.94
CA TYR A 285 -2.57 19.97 -10.31
C TYR A 285 -2.27 18.96 -11.41
N ALA A 286 -1.42 19.31 -12.38
CA ALA A 286 -0.92 18.35 -13.36
C ALA A 286 -0.13 17.22 -12.67
N ALA A 287 0.73 17.56 -11.71
CA ALA A 287 1.44 16.56 -10.90
C ALA A 287 0.48 15.67 -10.10
N ALA A 288 -0.54 16.26 -9.45
CA ALA A 288 -1.55 15.52 -8.71
C ALA A 288 -2.37 14.57 -9.60
N PHE A 289 -2.55 14.90 -10.88
CA PHE A 289 -3.28 14.08 -11.83
C PHE A 289 -2.46 12.86 -12.29
N VAL A 290 -1.18 13.07 -12.63
CA VAL A 290 -0.32 12.04 -13.23
C VAL A 290 0.38 11.15 -12.21
N LEU A 291 0.63 11.64 -11.00
CA LEU A 291 1.29 10.82 -9.97
C LEU A 291 0.41 9.62 -9.59
N PRO A 292 1.00 8.43 -9.43
CA PRO A 292 0.28 7.23 -8.99
C PRO A 292 -0.20 7.37 -7.54
N ASP A 293 -1.25 6.62 -7.18
CA ASP A 293 -1.79 6.57 -5.80
C ASP A 293 -0.89 5.72 -4.90
N GLN A 294 0.34 6.18 -4.70
CA GLN A 294 1.31 5.55 -3.82
C GLN A 294 1.04 5.93 -2.35
N TYR A 295 1.54 5.09 -1.44
CA TYR A 295 1.52 5.33 0.02
C TYR A 295 0.12 5.42 0.66
N GLY A 296 -0.95 4.96 -0.03
CA GLY A 296 -2.30 4.93 0.51
C GLY A 296 -2.95 6.31 0.65
N LEU A 297 -2.49 7.30 -0.13
CA LEU A 297 -2.95 8.68 -0.12
C LEU A 297 -3.63 9.06 -1.45
N PRO A 298 -4.74 8.40 -1.84
CA PRO A 298 -5.37 8.63 -3.13
C PRO A 298 -6.02 10.01 -3.18
N VAL A 299 -6.08 10.59 -4.39
CA VAL A 299 -6.88 11.78 -4.68
C VAL A 299 -8.01 11.43 -5.63
N ASN A 300 -9.08 12.21 -5.59
CA ASN A 300 -10.13 12.11 -6.60
C ASN A 300 -9.64 12.73 -7.92
N ARG A 301 -9.10 11.91 -8.84
CA ARG A 301 -8.58 12.40 -10.14
C ARG A 301 -9.60 13.14 -10.99
N TRP A 302 -10.90 12.82 -10.85
CA TRP A 302 -11.95 13.58 -11.51
C TRP A 302 -11.98 15.02 -10.99
N GLU A 303 -11.87 15.21 -9.67
CA GLU A 303 -11.87 16.55 -9.08
C GLU A 303 -10.61 17.32 -9.45
N VAL A 304 -9.44 16.66 -9.41
CA VAL A 304 -8.17 17.25 -9.86
C VAL A 304 -8.28 17.71 -11.31
N ARG A 305 -8.81 16.87 -12.21
CA ARG A 305 -9.00 17.21 -13.62
C ARG A 305 -9.97 18.36 -13.84
N ARG A 306 -11.03 18.44 -13.03
CA ARG A 306 -11.99 19.56 -13.07
C ARG A 306 -11.34 20.86 -12.61
N LYS A 307 -10.62 20.86 -11.48
CA LYS A 307 -9.88 22.04 -10.97
C LYS A 307 -8.87 22.52 -12.01
N LEU A 308 -8.05 21.61 -12.52
CA LEU A 308 -7.06 21.90 -13.55
C LEU A 308 -7.70 22.44 -14.84
N GLY A 309 -8.76 21.82 -15.33
CA GLY A 309 -9.46 22.26 -16.55
C GLY A 309 -10.07 23.66 -16.39
N ASN A 310 -10.71 23.93 -15.26
CA ASN A 310 -11.28 25.25 -14.97
C ASN A 310 -10.19 26.33 -14.90
N LEU A 311 -9.08 26.04 -14.21
CA LEU A 311 -7.95 26.97 -14.09
C LEU A 311 -7.25 27.19 -15.44
N TRP A 312 -7.11 26.14 -16.24
CA TRP A 312 -6.56 26.22 -17.59
C TRP A 312 -7.42 27.09 -18.50
N GLN A 313 -8.73 26.86 -18.52
CA GLN A 313 -9.69 27.65 -19.29
C GLN A 313 -9.67 29.12 -18.85
N LEU A 314 -9.57 29.39 -17.54
CA LEU A 314 -9.47 30.74 -16.99
C LEU A 314 -8.23 31.50 -17.50
N THR A 315 -7.10 30.81 -17.63
CA THR A 315 -5.80 31.43 -17.96
C THR A 315 -5.47 31.44 -19.44
N HIS A 316 -5.98 30.47 -20.22
CA HIS A 316 -5.65 30.30 -21.64
C HIS A 316 -6.84 30.54 -22.58
N GLY A 317 -8.05 30.69 -22.03
CA GLY A 317 -9.28 30.97 -22.80
C GLY A 317 -9.83 29.79 -23.61
N LYS A 318 -9.14 28.64 -23.64
CA LYS A 318 -9.52 27.43 -24.38
C LYS A 318 -8.87 26.18 -23.78
N GLU A 319 -9.48 25.02 -24.01
CA GLU A 319 -9.00 23.72 -23.50
C GLU A 319 -7.78 23.13 -24.26
N PRO A 320 -7.60 23.31 -25.59
CA PRO A 320 -6.41 22.82 -26.29
C PRO A 320 -5.10 23.31 -25.65
N GLY A 321 -4.09 22.44 -25.57
CA GLY A 321 -2.83 22.66 -24.84
C GLY A 321 -2.78 21.97 -23.46
N LEU A 322 -3.93 21.68 -22.85
CA LEU A 322 -3.97 21.02 -21.54
C LEU A 322 -3.49 19.55 -21.62
N GLY A 323 -3.77 18.86 -22.72
CA GLY A 323 -3.33 17.49 -22.93
C GLY A 323 -1.80 17.41 -23.00
N GLU A 324 -1.19 18.29 -23.77
CA GLU A 324 0.25 18.45 -23.91
C GLU A 324 0.89 18.75 -22.55
N ARG A 325 0.28 19.66 -21.76
CA ARG A 325 0.75 19.95 -20.40
C ARG A 325 0.70 18.75 -19.46
N LEU A 326 -0.33 17.90 -19.59
CA LEU A 326 -0.45 16.67 -18.82
C LEU A 326 0.58 15.63 -19.25
N LEU A 327 0.84 15.51 -20.55
CA LEU A 327 1.90 14.63 -21.09
C LEU A 327 3.28 15.10 -20.61
N GLU A 328 3.60 16.39 -20.68
CA GLU A 328 4.84 16.93 -20.12
C GLU A 328 5.01 16.60 -18.63
N ALA A 329 3.91 16.70 -17.86
CA ALA A 329 3.93 16.36 -16.44
C ALA A 329 4.14 14.87 -16.22
N TYR A 330 3.50 14.02 -17.03
CA TYR A 330 3.66 12.57 -17.02
C TYR A 330 5.10 12.19 -17.37
N ASP A 331 5.66 12.69 -18.45
CA ASP A 331 7.04 12.37 -18.87
C ASP A 331 8.06 12.80 -17.81
N ARG A 332 7.83 13.94 -17.15
CA ARG A 332 8.71 14.44 -16.09
C ARG A 332 8.61 13.66 -14.78
N LEU A 333 7.42 13.17 -14.42
CA LEU A 333 7.12 12.60 -13.09
C LEU A 333 6.92 11.08 -13.08
N GLY A 334 6.54 10.52 -14.22
CA GLY A 334 6.24 9.10 -14.46
C GLY A 334 7.44 8.31 -14.99
N ALA A 335 8.54 8.99 -15.35
CA ALA A 335 9.82 8.33 -15.55
C ALA A 335 10.34 7.83 -14.19
N GLU A 336 9.92 6.63 -13.77
CA GLU A 336 10.76 5.87 -12.86
C GLU A 336 12.13 5.74 -13.54
N PRO A 337 13.24 5.96 -12.80
CA PRO A 337 14.54 5.74 -13.39
C PRO A 337 14.57 4.28 -13.85
N LYS A 338 14.67 4.06 -15.17
CA LYS A 338 15.11 2.78 -15.73
C LYS A 338 16.25 2.30 -14.84
N PRO A 339 16.26 1.05 -14.35
CA PRO A 339 17.36 0.57 -13.53
C PRO A 339 18.65 0.90 -14.27
N ALA A 340 19.44 1.83 -13.73
CA ALA A 340 20.55 2.42 -14.46
C ALA A 340 21.52 1.31 -14.92
N GLU A 341 21.63 0.24 -14.14
CA GLU A 341 22.40 -0.97 -14.46
C GLU A 341 21.94 -1.73 -15.72
N ALA A 342 20.65 -1.73 -16.06
CA ALA A 342 20.10 -2.43 -17.22
C ALA A 342 20.55 -1.77 -18.54
N ALA A 343 20.41 -0.45 -18.64
CA ALA A 343 20.86 0.32 -19.80
C ALA A 343 22.39 0.49 -19.85
N GLN A 344 23.08 0.46 -18.70
CA GLN A 344 24.54 0.58 -18.65
C GLN A 344 25.24 -0.64 -19.27
N ARG A 345 24.69 -1.84 -19.13
CA ARG A 345 25.34 -3.10 -19.51
C ARG A 345 25.61 -3.21 -21.02
N ASN A 346 24.69 -2.71 -21.85
CA ASN A 346 24.80 -2.73 -23.31
C ASN A 346 25.16 -1.35 -23.88
N LYS A 347 25.65 -0.42 -23.06
CA LYS A 347 25.99 0.93 -23.50
C LYS A 347 27.13 0.89 -24.53
N GLY A 348 26.88 1.48 -25.70
CA GLY A 348 27.85 1.53 -26.80
C GLY A 348 27.96 0.25 -27.62
N VAL A 349 27.12 -0.76 -27.36
CA VAL A 349 27.04 -1.97 -28.19
C VAL A 349 26.32 -1.64 -29.49
N THR A 350 26.98 -1.90 -30.63
CA THR A 350 26.46 -1.64 -31.97
C THR A 350 26.09 -2.90 -32.75
N GLU A 351 26.36 -4.08 -32.20
CA GLU A 351 26.17 -5.37 -32.85
C GLU A 351 25.22 -6.26 -32.04
N PRO A 352 24.19 -6.90 -32.64
CA PRO A 352 23.19 -7.67 -31.89
C PRO A 352 23.80 -8.78 -31.03
N TYR A 353 24.76 -9.55 -31.56
CA TYR A 353 25.40 -10.65 -30.84
C TYR A 353 26.34 -10.21 -29.70
N ALA A 354 26.53 -8.92 -29.47
CA ALA A 354 27.27 -8.43 -28.31
C ALA A 354 26.37 -8.08 -27.11
N PHE A 355 25.04 -8.16 -27.27
CA PHE A 355 24.09 -7.89 -26.18
C PHE A 355 24.08 -8.98 -25.10
N VAL A 356 23.88 -8.52 -23.87
CA VAL A 356 23.60 -9.36 -22.70
C VAL A 356 22.23 -8.98 -22.17
N LEU A 357 21.30 -9.93 -22.15
CA LEU A 357 19.88 -9.70 -21.85
C LEU A 357 19.49 -10.35 -20.52
N ARG A 358 18.77 -9.61 -19.68
CA ARG A 358 18.25 -10.09 -18.40
C ARG A 358 17.00 -10.97 -18.59
N ARG A 359 16.75 -11.84 -17.62
CA ARG A 359 15.55 -12.69 -17.58
C ARG A 359 14.57 -12.17 -16.52
N PRO A 360 13.24 -12.21 -16.76
CA PRO A 360 12.23 -11.81 -15.78
C PRO A 360 12.16 -12.67 -14.50
N ASP A 361 12.71 -13.89 -14.54
CA ASP A 361 12.77 -14.81 -13.41
C ASP A 361 13.94 -14.53 -12.44
N GLY A 362 14.82 -13.57 -12.77
CA GLY A 362 16.04 -13.29 -12.01
C GLY A 362 17.16 -14.30 -12.21
N GLY A 363 17.02 -15.21 -13.18
CA GLY A 363 18.04 -16.19 -13.55
C GLY A 363 19.25 -15.59 -14.27
N ALA A 364 20.17 -16.46 -14.70
CA ALA A 364 21.36 -16.04 -15.42
C ALA A 364 21.00 -15.27 -16.70
N THR A 365 21.73 -14.18 -16.96
CA THR A 365 21.56 -13.38 -18.18
C THR A 365 21.87 -14.19 -19.44
N VAL A 366 21.12 -13.95 -20.52
CA VAL A 366 21.36 -14.53 -21.83
C VAL A 366 22.38 -13.67 -22.58
N LYS A 367 23.56 -14.21 -22.85
CA LYS A 367 24.57 -13.54 -23.68
C LYS A 367 24.36 -13.94 -25.14
N LEU A 368 23.97 -12.99 -26.00
CA LEU A 368 23.77 -13.31 -27.42
C LEU A 368 25.07 -13.76 -28.10
N SER A 369 26.24 -13.43 -27.54
CA SER A 369 27.54 -13.89 -28.03
C SER A 369 27.68 -15.41 -28.07
N GLU A 370 26.96 -16.12 -27.20
CA GLU A 370 26.92 -17.60 -27.16
C GLU A 370 26.09 -18.20 -28.30
N SER A 371 25.31 -17.37 -28.99
CA SER A 371 24.52 -17.73 -30.18
C SER A 371 25.19 -17.29 -31.49
N LYS A 372 26.45 -16.82 -31.46
CA LYS A 372 27.20 -16.51 -32.69
C LYS A 372 27.29 -17.74 -33.58
N GLY A 373 27.07 -17.55 -34.88
CA GLY A 373 27.02 -18.65 -35.84
C GLY A 373 25.70 -19.43 -35.85
N LYS A 374 24.70 -19.04 -35.03
CA LYS A 374 23.34 -19.58 -35.04
C LYS A 374 22.36 -18.56 -35.57
N ILE A 375 21.22 -19.02 -36.06
CA ILE A 375 20.10 -18.14 -36.42
C ILE A 375 19.39 -17.71 -35.15
N LEU A 376 19.11 -16.42 -35.02
CA LEU A 376 18.39 -15.86 -33.88
C LEU A 376 17.00 -15.37 -34.32
N VAL A 377 15.97 -15.91 -33.71
CA VAL A 377 14.56 -15.57 -33.96
C VAL A 377 14.03 -14.82 -32.75
N LEU A 378 13.68 -13.55 -32.93
CA LEU A 378 13.29 -12.63 -31.87
C LEU A 378 11.83 -12.21 -32.04
N SER A 379 10.99 -12.43 -31.04
CA SER A 379 9.64 -11.86 -30.97
C SER A 379 9.61 -10.72 -29.96
N PHE A 380 9.46 -9.48 -30.43
CA PHE A 380 9.37 -8.29 -29.58
C PHE A 380 7.92 -8.04 -29.15
N TRP A 381 7.68 -7.92 -27.85
CA TRP A 381 6.33 -7.81 -27.26
C TRP A 381 6.28 -6.95 -25.99
N ALA A 382 5.06 -6.63 -25.53
CA ALA A 382 4.81 -5.95 -24.26
C ALA A 382 3.53 -6.47 -23.58
N THR A 383 3.42 -6.34 -22.24
CA THR A 383 2.32 -6.90 -21.44
C THR A 383 0.95 -6.28 -21.74
N TRP A 384 0.94 -5.05 -22.27
CA TRP A 384 -0.27 -4.33 -22.69
C TRP A 384 -0.61 -4.53 -24.17
N CYS A 385 0.24 -5.25 -24.95
CA CYS A 385 0.05 -5.45 -26.37
C CYS A 385 -0.95 -6.58 -26.64
N LEU A 386 -2.19 -6.21 -27.01
CA LEU A 386 -3.23 -7.19 -27.32
C LEU A 386 -2.88 -8.10 -28.52
N PRO A 387 -2.39 -7.61 -29.67
CA PRO A 387 -2.04 -8.49 -30.79
C PRO A 387 -0.88 -9.46 -30.47
N CYS A 388 0.02 -9.09 -29.54
CA CYS A 388 1.10 -9.97 -29.11
C CYS A 388 0.58 -11.25 -28.44
N ARG A 389 -0.56 -11.17 -27.74
CA ARG A 389 -1.20 -12.33 -27.09
C ARG A 389 -1.62 -13.41 -28.07
N GLU A 390 -2.04 -13.00 -29.26
CA GLU A 390 -2.42 -13.91 -30.33
C GLU A 390 -1.20 -14.43 -31.11
N LEU A 391 -0.12 -13.62 -31.22
CA LEU A 391 1.10 -14.01 -31.91
C LEU A 391 1.96 -15.00 -31.12
N GLU A 392 2.13 -14.82 -29.81
CA GLU A 392 3.06 -15.64 -29.01
C GLU A 392 2.77 -17.16 -29.07
N PRO A 393 1.52 -17.66 -29.02
CA PRO A 393 1.24 -19.09 -29.20
C PRO A 393 1.69 -19.63 -30.57
N LEU A 394 1.59 -18.82 -31.63
CA LEU A 394 2.04 -19.19 -32.97
C LEU A 394 3.57 -19.13 -33.07
N PHE A 395 4.20 -18.16 -32.41
CA PHE A 395 5.65 -18.08 -32.29
C PHE A 395 6.20 -19.32 -31.58
N GLU A 396 5.59 -19.73 -30.47
CA GLU A 396 5.91 -20.98 -29.77
C GLU A 396 5.66 -22.22 -30.65
N GLN A 397 4.61 -22.21 -31.49
CA GLN A 397 4.36 -23.29 -32.44
C GLN A 397 5.49 -23.43 -33.46
N VAL A 398 6.02 -22.32 -33.98
CA VAL A 398 7.19 -22.35 -34.86
C VAL A 398 8.42 -22.81 -34.07
N GLY A 399 8.65 -22.29 -32.86
CA GLY A 399 9.76 -22.72 -31.99
C GLY A 399 9.83 -24.23 -31.81
N ARG A 400 8.67 -24.87 -31.54
CA ARG A 400 8.55 -26.33 -31.43
C ARG A 400 9.03 -27.10 -32.66
N GLN A 401 8.87 -26.55 -33.87
CA GLN A 401 9.33 -27.20 -35.11
C GLN A 401 10.86 -27.24 -35.23
N PHE A 402 11.56 -26.37 -34.48
CA PHE A 402 13.01 -26.23 -34.53
C PHE A 402 13.68 -26.60 -33.19
N GLU A 403 12.97 -27.20 -32.23
CA GLU A 403 13.54 -27.59 -30.92
C GLU A 403 14.73 -28.54 -31.03
N GLU A 404 14.73 -29.44 -32.03
CA GLU A 404 15.84 -30.36 -32.28
C GLU A 404 17.03 -29.71 -33.03
N LYS A 405 16.87 -28.47 -33.52
CA LYS A 405 17.88 -27.74 -34.29
C LYS A 405 18.71 -26.85 -33.35
N THR A 406 19.91 -27.32 -33.03
CA THR A 406 20.82 -26.60 -32.10
C THR A 406 21.38 -25.29 -32.68
N ASP A 407 21.18 -25.02 -33.97
CA ASP A 407 21.63 -23.84 -34.70
C ASP A 407 20.55 -22.77 -34.90
N VAL A 408 19.39 -22.91 -34.24
CA VAL A 408 18.33 -21.89 -34.17
C VAL A 408 18.01 -21.57 -32.71
N VAL A 409 17.91 -20.28 -32.38
CA VAL A 409 17.60 -19.79 -31.03
C VAL A 409 16.37 -18.90 -31.09
N PHE A 410 15.37 -19.18 -30.25
CA PHE A 410 14.14 -18.38 -30.13
C PHE A 410 14.13 -17.61 -28.83
N LEU A 411 13.89 -16.30 -28.89
CA LEU A 411 13.71 -15.43 -27.72
C LEU A 411 12.46 -14.57 -27.87
N ALA A 412 11.63 -14.55 -26.83
CA ALA A 412 10.56 -13.57 -26.68
C ALA A 412 11.11 -12.37 -25.90
N VAL A 413 11.33 -11.26 -26.58
CA VAL A 413 11.98 -10.06 -26.08
C VAL A 413 10.93 -9.06 -25.59
N ASN A 414 10.82 -8.91 -24.28
CA ASN A 414 9.90 -7.97 -23.66
C ASN A 414 10.49 -6.55 -23.65
N GLY A 415 9.71 -5.56 -24.09
CA GLY A 415 10.09 -4.15 -24.07
C GLY A 415 9.15 -3.25 -23.26
N ASP A 416 8.51 -3.79 -22.21
CA ASP A 416 7.80 -2.93 -21.25
C ASP A 416 8.80 -1.97 -20.57
N GLU A 417 8.41 -0.70 -20.42
CA GLU A 417 9.20 0.26 -19.66
C GLU A 417 9.17 -0.04 -18.14
N ASP A 418 8.02 -0.52 -17.64
CA ASP A 418 7.84 -1.03 -16.28
C ASP A 418 7.85 -2.58 -16.28
N GLU A 419 8.98 -3.15 -15.87
CA GLU A 419 9.20 -4.59 -15.84
C GLU A 419 8.48 -5.31 -14.67
N SER A 420 7.92 -4.57 -13.70
CA SER A 420 7.40 -5.13 -12.44
C SER A 420 6.24 -6.13 -12.63
N ARG A 421 5.53 -6.02 -13.76
CA ARG A 421 4.38 -6.87 -14.08
C ARG A 421 4.70 -8.03 -15.01
N VAL A 422 5.88 -8.06 -15.60
CA VAL A 422 6.24 -8.99 -16.68
C VAL A 422 6.25 -10.44 -16.17
N LYS A 423 6.84 -10.70 -14.99
CA LYS A 423 6.85 -12.04 -14.38
C LYS A 423 5.43 -12.57 -14.13
N LEU A 424 4.57 -11.76 -13.51
CA LEU A 424 3.17 -12.13 -13.24
C LEU A 424 2.39 -12.39 -14.54
N TYR A 425 2.67 -11.61 -15.59
CA TYR A 425 2.07 -11.80 -16.90
C TYR A 425 2.48 -13.15 -17.52
N ILE A 426 3.77 -13.49 -17.51
CA ILE A 426 4.29 -14.76 -18.03
C ILE A 426 3.63 -15.95 -17.34
N GLU A 427 3.52 -15.90 -16.01
CA GLU A 427 2.86 -16.94 -15.21
C GLU A 427 1.37 -17.08 -15.57
N ARG A 428 0.68 -15.95 -15.77
CA ARG A 428 -0.76 -15.93 -16.10
C ARG A 428 -1.05 -16.45 -17.51
N GLU A 429 -0.31 -15.98 -18.52
CA GLU A 429 -0.50 -16.39 -19.91
C GLU A 429 0.20 -17.73 -20.21
N LYS A 430 0.95 -18.29 -19.26
CA LYS A 430 1.66 -19.58 -19.36
C LYS A 430 2.62 -19.65 -20.56
N MET A 431 3.35 -18.55 -20.80
CA MET A 431 4.32 -18.48 -21.89
C MET A 431 5.41 -19.52 -21.69
N ARG A 432 5.73 -20.26 -22.75
CA ARG A 432 6.77 -21.30 -22.79
C ARG A 432 8.04 -20.83 -23.48
N SER A 433 7.95 -19.76 -24.27
CA SER A 433 9.11 -19.10 -24.87
C SER A 433 10.16 -18.71 -23.82
N THR A 434 11.44 -18.72 -24.21
CA THR A 434 12.47 -18.10 -23.39
C THR A 434 12.30 -16.58 -23.42
N VAL A 435 11.83 -16.01 -22.32
CA VAL A 435 11.62 -14.56 -22.20
C VAL A 435 12.86 -13.85 -21.67
N VAL A 436 13.20 -12.74 -22.32
CA VAL A 436 14.27 -11.82 -21.92
C VAL A 436 13.78 -10.38 -21.99
N PHE A 437 14.37 -9.48 -21.21
CA PHE A 437 14.15 -8.04 -21.39
C PHE A 437 14.96 -7.52 -22.59
N ALA A 438 14.44 -6.47 -23.25
CA ALA A 438 15.08 -5.91 -24.44
C ALA A 438 16.46 -5.32 -24.16
N ASP A 439 16.66 -4.70 -22.98
CA ASP A 439 17.94 -4.14 -22.54
C ASP A 439 18.67 -3.29 -23.61
N GLY A 440 17.91 -2.57 -24.45
CA GLY A 440 18.40 -1.70 -25.54
C GLY A 440 18.54 -2.38 -26.91
N LEU A 441 18.31 -3.69 -27.01
CA LEU A 441 18.36 -4.42 -28.28
C LEU A 441 17.26 -3.97 -29.24
N ASP A 442 16.10 -3.65 -28.69
CA ASP A 442 14.97 -3.03 -29.38
C ASP A 442 15.35 -1.70 -30.04
N ALA A 443 16.09 -0.84 -29.33
CA ALA A 443 16.61 0.40 -29.89
C ALA A 443 17.63 0.15 -31.01
N LEU A 444 18.58 -0.77 -30.81
CA LEU A 444 19.57 -1.12 -31.85
C LEU A 444 18.89 -1.63 -33.12
N LEU A 445 17.88 -2.49 -32.98
CA LEU A 445 17.15 -3.08 -34.10
C LEU A 445 16.05 -2.16 -34.66
N GLY A 446 15.85 -0.97 -34.08
CA GLY A 446 14.86 0.00 -34.55
C GLY A 446 13.41 -0.50 -34.41
N ILE A 447 13.10 -1.15 -33.29
CA ILE A 447 11.75 -1.60 -32.95
C ILE A 447 10.92 -0.39 -32.51
N THR A 448 9.85 -0.12 -33.24
CA THR A 448 8.95 1.04 -33.01
C THR A 448 7.50 0.65 -32.77
N ALA A 449 7.16 -0.64 -32.90
CA ALA A 449 5.83 -1.16 -32.63
C ALA A 449 5.90 -2.63 -32.17
N TYR A 450 4.90 -3.03 -31.40
CA TYR A 450 4.68 -4.42 -31.01
C TYR A 450 3.40 -4.98 -31.66
N PRO A 451 3.38 -6.28 -32.03
CA PRO A 451 4.53 -7.17 -32.04
C PRO A 451 5.48 -6.87 -33.22
N THR A 452 6.75 -7.23 -33.09
CA THR A 452 7.69 -7.28 -34.22
C THR A 452 8.51 -8.56 -34.14
N VAL A 453 8.56 -9.35 -35.21
CA VAL A 453 9.40 -10.55 -35.30
C VAL A 453 10.59 -10.30 -36.22
N ILE A 454 11.78 -10.65 -35.77
CA ILE A 454 13.03 -10.54 -36.53
C ILE A 454 13.71 -11.91 -36.60
N VAL A 455 14.27 -12.24 -37.77
CA VAL A 455 15.25 -13.33 -37.92
C VAL A 455 16.59 -12.72 -38.28
N LEU A 456 17.60 -13.00 -37.46
CA LEU A 456 19.00 -12.73 -37.76
C LEU A 456 19.66 -13.99 -38.30
N ASP A 457 20.42 -13.86 -39.38
CA ASP A 457 21.28 -14.94 -39.87
C ASP A 457 22.50 -15.14 -38.95
N ARG A 458 23.33 -16.13 -39.28
CA ARG A 458 24.54 -16.50 -38.51
C ARG A 458 25.57 -15.38 -38.35
N ASN A 459 25.51 -14.36 -39.22
CA ASN A 459 26.39 -13.19 -39.22
C ASN A 459 25.77 -11.97 -38.53
N GLY A 460 24.50 -12.06 -38.12
CA GLY A 460 23.79 -11.02 -37.38
C GLY A 460 23.00 -10.08 -38.27
N LYS A 461 22.87 -10.40 -39.56
CA LYS A 461 22.10 -9.60 -40.50
C LYS A 461 20.61 -9.96 -40.41
N ILE A 462 19.76 -8.95 -40.42
CA ILE A 462 18.31 -9.13 -40.51
C ILE A 462 17.97 -9.72 -41.88
N VAL A 463 17.47 -10.96 -41.89
CA VAL A 463 17.00 -11.66 -43.11
C VAL A 463 15.48 -11.78 -43.16
N TYR A 464 14.80 -11.46 -42.07
CA TYR A 464 13.34 -11.36 -42.00
C TYR A 464 12.92 -10.33 -40.97
N ARG A 465 11.88 -9.56 -41.29
CA ARG A 465 11.20 -8.64 -40.38
C ARG A 465 9.71 -8.67 -40.66
N ALA A 466 8.91 -8.91 -39.63
CA ALA A 466 7.45 -8.74 -39.66
C ALA A 466 7.05 -7.78 -38.55
N GLN A 467 6.52 -6.62 -38.91
CA GLN A 467 6.02 -5.62 -37.96
C GLN A 467 4.49 -5.66 -37.92
N GLY A 468 3.92 -5.73 -36.72
CA GLY A 468 2.50 -6.00 -36.50
C GLY A 468 2.18 -7.49 -36.55
N PHE A 469 0.88 -7.80 -36.47
CA PHE A 469 0.39 -9.18 -36.52
C PHE A 469 -0.70 -9.34 -37.57
N THR A 470 -0.45 -10.23 -38.52
CA THR A 470 -1.44 -10.79 -39.44
C THR A 470 -1.41 -12.30 -39.25
N PRO A 471 -2.50 -12.93 -38.75
CA PRO A 471 -2.48 -14.35 -38.41
C PRO A 471 -2.27 -15.25 -39.63
N ASP A 472 -2.81 -14.84 -40.78
CA ASP A 472 -2.73 -15.59 -42.03
C ASP A 472 -1.27 -15.81 -42.43
N ASN A 473 -0.91 -17.08 -42.62
CA ASN A 473 0.41 -17.55 -43.05
C ASN A 473 1.58 -17.15 -42.13
N PHE A 474 1.35 -16.69 -40.89
CA PHE A 474 2.46 -16.33 -39.98
C PHE A 474 3.41 -17.50 -39.73
N VAL A 475 2.86 -18.68 -39.40
CA VAL A 475 3.64 -19.89 -39.13
C VAL A 475 4.44 -20.30 -40.36
N GLU A 476 3.81 -20.39 -41.53
CA GLU A 476 4.46 -20.76 -42.79
C GLU A 476 5.54 -19.75 -43.20
N GLY A 477 5.23 -18.46 -43.10
CA GLY A 477 6.14 -17.38 -43.45
C GLY A 477 7.39 -17.36 -42.57
N LEU A 478 7.22 -17.49 -41.25
CA LEU A 478 8.34 -17.52 -40.30
C LEU A 478 9.16 -18.80 -40.45
N THR A 479 8.52 -19.97 -40.53
CA THR A 479 9.21 -21.26 -40.76
C THR A 479 10.02 -21.22 -42.05
N GLY A 480 9.44 -20.72 -43.15
CA GLY A 480 10.14 -20.59 -44.43
C GLY A 480 11.30 -19.61 -44.38
N ALA A 481 11.19 -18.51 -43.63
CA ALA A 481 12.29 -17.57 -43.44
C ALA A 481 13.48 -18.20 -42.69
N ILE A 482 13.21 -18.96 -41.63
CA ILE A 482 14.23 -19.67 -40.86
C ILE A 482 14.91 -20.74 -41.74
N GLN A 483 14.14 -21.51 -42.50
CA GLN A 483 14.68 -22.53 -43.41
C GLN A 483 15.59 -21.92 -44.50
N ARG A 484 15.21 -20.78 -45.09
CA ARG A 484 16.07 -20.08 -46.06
C ARG A 484 17.36 -19.59 -45.41
N ALA A 485 17.27 -19.05 -44.20
CA ALA A 485 18.46 -18.62 -43.45
C ALA A 485 19.40 -19.79 -43.14
N LEU A 486 18.85 -20.97 -42.81
CA LEU A 486 19.62 -22.21 -42.62
C LEU A 486 20.32 -22.65 -43.91
N ALA A 487 19.61 -22.59 -45.04
CA ALA A 487 20.13 -23.04 -46.34
C ALA A 487 21.21 -22.10 -46.91
N SER A 488 21.10 -20.79 -46.69
CA SER A 488 22.05 -19.79 -47.20
C SER A 488 23.45 -19.82 -46.55
N ALA A 489 23.64 -20.70 -45.57
CA ALA A 489 24.88 -20.85 -44.81
C ALA A 489 25.65 -22.15 -45.12
N SER A 490 25.20 -22.92 -46.14
CA SER A 490 25.93 -24.01 -46.78
C SER A 490 26.60 -23.50 -48.05
#